data_AF-A0A5E4KG99-F1
#
_entry.id   AF-A0A5E4KG99-F1
#
_cell.length_a   1.000
_cell.length_b   1.000
_cell.length_c   1.000
_cell.angle_alpha   90.00
_cell.angle_beta   90.00
_cell.angle_gamma   90.00
#
_symmetry.space_group_name_H-M   'P 1'
#
loop_
_entity.id
_entity.type
_entity.pdbx_description
1 polymer ?
#
loop_
_entity_poly.entity_id
_entity_poly.type
_entity_poly.pdbx_seq_one_letter_code
_entity_poly.pdbx_strand_id
1 'polypeptide(L)'
;MPTQKELADIKSHKEKLNKISELLDKLDERLACGEITEARYKEISDRYKAEAGKLKDHVTEQELMNEVGLEESEVKEKVVAETHEEVPEKPVFAPRNMKYCSNCGASIDEMAEICPQCGVRVMVPQVYRQAKSGGLAAVLSAIIPGLGQLYCGRGMRAAGFFVLNLFVLLLFSGASSESPNSGGTDFLFLLVIIVWIWNILDARKVARNPQ
;
A
#
# COMPACT_ATOMS: atom_id res chain seq x y z
N MET A 1 -36.43 -1.87 -13.96
CA MET A 1 -35.48 -2.96 -14.29
C MET A 1 -34.63 -2.47 -15.45
N PRO A 2 -33.29 -2.51 -15.36
CA PRO A 2 -32.42 -2.21 -16.49
C PRO A 2 -32.68 -3.18 -17.64
N THR A 3 -32.53 -2.71 -18.87
CA THR A 3 -32.64 -3.53 -20.07
C THR A 3 -31.39 -4.40 -20.26
N GLN A 4 -31.50 -5.54 -20.95
CA GLN A 4 -30.31 -6.36 -21.25
C GLN A 4 -29.23 -5.62 -22.05
N LYS A 5 -29.60 -4.55 -22.76
CA LYS A 5 -28.66 -3.69 -23.48
C LYS A 5 -27.81 -2.87 -22.51
N GLU A 6 -28.44 -2.21 -21.53
CA GLU A 6 -27.75 -1.43 -20.50
C GLU A 6 -26.78 -2.33 -19.69
N LEU A 7 -27.21 -3.53 -19.32
CA LEU A 7 -26.38 -4.53 -18.63
C LEU A 7 -25.12 -4.90 -19.44
N ALA A 8 -25.25 -5.03 -20.77
CA ALA A 8 -24.13 -5.33 -21.67
C ALA A 8 -23.18 -4.13 -21.83
N ASP A 9 -23.72 -2.91 -21.91
CA ASP A 9 -22.94 -1.67 -22.01
C ASP A 9 -22.14 -1.41 -20.71
N ILE A 10 -22.73 -1.66 -19.53
CA ILE A 10 -22.03 -1.52 -18.24
C ILE A 10 -20.91 -2.56 -18.10
N LYS A 11 -21.14 -3.82 -18.50
CA LYS A 11 -20.09 -4.85 -18.54
C LYS A 11 -18.91 -4.44 -19.44
N SER A 12 -19.20 -3.83 -20.59
CA SER A 12 -18.20 -3.28 -21.52
C SER A 12 -17.40 -2.12 -20.89
N HIS A 13 -18.05 -1.22 -20.14
CA HIS A 13 -17.37 -0.15 -19.40
C HIS A 13 -16.46 -0.70 -18.29
N LYS A 14 -16.90 -1.72 -17.54
CA LYS A 14 -16.07 -2.37 -16.51
C LYS A 14 -14.82 -3.02 -17.09
N GLU A 15 -14.93 -3.68 -18.24
CA GLU A 15 -13.77 -4.27 -18.93
C GLU A 15 -12.76 -3.20 -19.41
N LYS A 16 -13.25 -2.07 -19.92
CA LYS A 16 -12.40 -0.93 -20.31
C LYS A 16 -11.69 -0.29 -19.12
N LEU A 17 -12.36 -0.12 -17.98
CA LEU A 17 -11.73 0.38 -16.74
C LEU A 17 -10.57 -0.51 -16.30
N ASN A 18 -10.76 -1.84 -16.32
CA ASN A 18 -9.70 -2.80 -15.97
C ASN A 18 -8.49 -2.70 -16.92
N LYS A 19 -8.72 -2.49 -18.22
CA LYS A 19 -7.64 -2.27 -19.22
C LYS A 19 -6.91 -0.95 -18.98
N ILE A 20 -7.61 0.10 -18.56
CA ILE A 20 -6.97 1.39 -18.22
C ILE A 20 -6.07 1.25 -16.98
N SER A 21 -6.48 0.52 -15.95
CA SER A 21 -5.60 0.24 -14.80
C SER A 21 -4.36 -0.57 -15.20
N GLU A 22 -4.50 -1.61 -16.03
CA GLU A 22 -3.36 -2.42 -16.50
C GLU A 22 -2.36 -1.59 -17.35
N LEU A 23 -2.84 -0.60 -18.10
CA LEU A 23 -1.99 0.31 -18.87
C LEU A 23 -1.24 1.31 -17.98
N LEU A 24 -1.87 1.79 -16.91
CA LEU A 24 -1.21 2.66 -15.93
C LEU A 24 -0.06 1.93 -15.21
N ASP A 25 -0.25 0.67 -14.82
CA ASP A 25 0.81 -0.15 -14.19
C ASP A 25 2.03 -0.33 -15.12
N LYS A 26 1.80 -0.55 -16.43
CA LYS A 26 2.87 -0.63 -17.44
C LYS A 26 3.57 0.71 -17.67
N LEU A 27 2.89 1.84 -17.48
CA LEU A 27 3.50 3.17 -17.53
C LEU A 27 4.42 3.44 -16.34
N ASP A 28 4.03 3.01 -15.14
CA ASP A 28 4.87 3.07 -13.94
C ASP A 28 6.14 2.22 -14.11
N GLU A 29 6.03 1.02 -14.71
CA GLU A 29 7.17 0.16 -15.03
C GLU A 29 8.16 0.85 -15.99
N ARG A 30 7.65 1.46 -17.07
CA ARG A 30 8.50 2.15 -18.07
C ARG A 30 9.19 3.40 -17.50
N LEU A 31 8.53 4.12 -16.58
CA LEU A 31 9.17 5.21 -15.84
C LEU A 31 10.29 4.68 -14.94
N ALA A 32 10.06 3.56 -14.24
CA ALA A 32 11.06 2.93 -13.36
C ALA A 32 12.27 2.37 -14.12
N CYS A 33 12.09 1.93 -15.37
CA CYS A 33 13.17 1.52 -16.27
C CYS A 33 13.88 2.69 -16.97
N GLY A 34 13.40 3.94 -16.81
CA GLY A 34 13.98 5.12 -17.47
C GLY A 34 13.68 5.23 -18.97
N GLU A 35 12.74 4.44 -19.50
CA GLU A 35 12.35 4.49 -20.93
C GLU A 35 11.57 5.76 -21.29
N ILE A 36 10.97 6.42 -20.29
CA ILE A 36 10.16 7.63 -20.45
C ILE A 36 10.58 8.69 -19.43
N THR A 37 10.48 9.96 -19.82
CA THR A 37 10.72 11.09 -18.93
C THR A 37 9.50 11.36 -18.03
N GLU A 38 9.73 11.91 -16.84
CA GLU A 38 8.68 12.22 -15.86
C GLU A 38 7.58 13.13 -16.43
N ALA A 39 7.94 14.13 -17.24
CA ALA A 39 7.00 15.00 -17.94
C ALA A 39 6.07 14.21 -18.89
N ARG A 40 6.62 13.24 -19.63
CA ARG A 40 5.86 12.38 -20.55
C ARG A 40 4.99 11.37 -19.80
N TYR A 41 5.47 10.84 -18.68
CA TYR A 41 4.67 10.01 -17.79
C TYR A 41 3.43 10.76 -17.28
N LYS A 42 3.62 11.99 -16.78
CA LYS A 42 2.53 12.80 -16.24
C LYS A 42 1.43 13.07 -17.29
N GLU A 43 1.83 13.51 -18.48
CA GLU A 43 0.91 13.77 -19.60
C GLU A 43 0.07 12.54 -19.98
N ILE A 44 0.67 11.34 -19.97
CA ILE A 44 -0.02 10.10 -20.31
C ILE A 44 -0.89 9.60 -19.15
N SER A 45 -0.40 9.69 -17.90
CA SER A 45 -1.13 9.29 -16.69
C SER A 45 -2.41 10.12 -16.50
N ASP A 46 -2.32 11.44 -16.67
CA ASP A 46 -3.46 12.36 -16.54
C ASP A 46 -4.52 12.10 -17.64
N ARG A 47 -4.09 11.71 -18.85
CA ARG A 47 -4.97 11.34 -19.97
C ARG A 47 -5.79 10.08 -19.65
N TYR A 48 -5.15 9.02 -19.15
CA TYR A 48 -5.83 7.78 -18.78
C TYR A 48 -6.77 7.96 -17.58
N LYS A 49 -6.39 8.79 -16.59
CA LYS A 49 -7.27 9.14 -15.46
C LYS A 49 -8.52 9.90 -15.91
N ALA A 50 -8.37 10.84 -16.86
CA ALA A 50 -9.51 11.55 -17.44
C ALA A 50 -10.45 10.64 -18.26
N GLU A 51 -9.90 9.61 -18.92
CA GLU A 51 -10.69 8.60 -19.64
C GLU A 51 -11.44 7.66 -18.67
N ALA A 52 -10.79 7.22 -17.59
CA ALA A 52 -11.42 6.44 -16.53
C ALA A 52 -12.54 7.21 -15.81
N GLY A 53 -12.38 8.51 -15.58
CA GLY A 53 -13.42 9.37 -15.00
C GLY A 53 -14.71 9.34 -15.83
N LYS A 54 -14.61 9.62 -17.14
CA LYS A 54 -15.75 9.58 -18.07
C LYS A 54 -16.46 8.23 -18.08
N LEU A 55 -15.72 7.13 -17.96
CA LEU A 55 -16.30 5.79 -17.90
C LEU A 55 -17.00 5.50 -16.56
N LYS A 56 -16.53 6.09 -15.45
CA LYS A 56 -17.15 5.95 -14.14
C LYS A 56 -18.50 6.68 -14.10
N ASP A 57 -18.60 7.86 -14.72
CA ASP A 57 -19.84 8.65 -14.79
C ASP A 57 -20.99 7.92 -15.53
N HIS A 58 -20.66 6.97 -16.40
CA HIS A 58 -21.60 6.12 -17.13
C HIS A 58 -22.05 4.84 -16.38
N VAL A 59 -21.61 4.63 -15.13
CA VAL A 59 -21.86 3.39 -14.34
C VAL A 59 -22.65 3.71 -13.05
N THR A 60 -23.47 4.77 -13.06
CA THR A 60 -23.99 5.39 -11.84
C THR A 60 -25.38 4.89 -11.37
N GLU A 61 -25.48 4.60 -10.08
CA GLU A 61 -26.67 4.35 -9.22
C GLU A 61 -27.61 3.16 -9.52
N GLN A 62 -28.19 3.01 -10.72
CA GLN A 62 -29.42 2.20 -10.86
C GLN A 62 -29.24 0.67 -10.72
N GLU A 63 -27.99 0.18 -10.80
CA GLU A 63 -27.67 -1.25 -10.68
C GLU A 63 -27.36 -1.67 -9.23
N LEU A 64 -27.07 -0.72 -8.34
CA LEU A 64 -26.72 -0.99 -6.94
C LEU A 64 -27.92 -1.47 -6.09
N MET A 65 -29.15 -1.21 -6.54
CA MET A 65 -30.37 -1.36 -5.76
C MET A 65 -31.17 -2.65 -6.01
N ASN A 66 -30.81 -3.48 -7.01
CA ASN A 66 -31.64 -4.62 -7.43
C ASN A 66 -30.93 -6.00 -7.52
N GLU A 67 -29.59 -6.09 -7.41
CA GLU A 67 -28.91 -7.40 -7.38
C GLU A 67 -28.80 -8.03 -5.98
N VAL A 68 -29.12 -7.29 -4.90
CA VAL A 68 -29.01 -7.79 -3.51
C VAL A 68 -30.39 -8.18 -2.93
N GLY A 69 -31.09 -9.06 -3.63
CA GLY A 69 -32.32 -9.71 -3.14
C GLY A 69 -32.07 -10.81 -2.11
N LEU A 70 -31.21 -10.55 -1.11
CA LEU A 70 -30.86 -11.47 -0.02
C LEU A 70 -30.79 -10.71 1.30
N GLU A 71 -31.22 -11.36 2.39
CA GLU A 71 -31.48 -10.70 3.66
C GLU A 71 -30.22 -10.19 4.38
N GLU A 72 -30.43 -9.16 5.20
CA GLU A 72 -29.43 -8.32 5.88
C GLU A 72 -28.45 -9.07 6.82
N SER A 73 -28.66 -10.37 7.05
CA SER A 73 -27.98 -11.21 8.03
C SER A 73 -26.74 -11.95 7.50
N GLU A 74 -26.78 -12.54 6.31
CA GLU A 74 -25.62 -13.22 5.72
C GLU A 74 -24.62 -12.24 5.09
N VAL A 75 -25.11 -11.09 4.62
CA VAL A 75 -24.28 -9.96 4.21
C VAL A 75 -23.40 -9.50 5.38
N LYS A 76 -23.92 -9.49 6.61
CA LYS A 76 -23.16 -9.15 7.82
C LYS A 76 -22.09 -10.17 8.23
N GLU A 77 -22.00 -11.35 7.62
CA GLU A 77 -20.90 -12.29 7.89
C GLU A 77 -19.80 -12.23 6.81
N LYS A 78 -20.13 -11.88 5.55
CA LYS A 78 -19.14 -11.72 4.46
C LYS A 78 -18.70 -10.29 4.15
N VAL A 79 -19.52 -9.27 4.40
CA VAL A 79 -19.07 -7.87 4.39
C VAL A 79 -18.20 -7.56 5.61
N VAL A 80 -18.35 -8.34 6.70
CA VAL A 80 -17.37 -8.40 7.81
C VAL A 80 -15.99 -8.92 7.37
N ALA A 81 -15.85 -9.51 6.19
CA ALA A 81 -14.54 -9.87 5.61
C ALA A 81 -13.93 -8.75 4.75
N GLU A 82 -14.69 -8.16 3.82
CA GLU A 82 -14.11 -7.33 2.74
C GLU A 82 -14.89 -6.04 2.36
N THR A 83 -15.39 -5.27 3.34
CA THR A 83 -15.08 -3.81 3.45
C THR A 83 -15.69 -3.23 4.72
N HIS A 84 -14.90 -2.48 5.51
CA HIS A 84 -15.44 -1.69 6.62
C HIS A 84 -15.91 -0.32 6.12
N GLU A 85 -17.20 -0.24 5.80
CA GLU A 85 -17.94 0.97 5.42
C GLU A 85 -19.45 0.70 5.71
N GLU A 86 -20.19 1.40 6.58
CA GLU A 86 -19.84 2.58 7.41
C GLU A 86 -20.25 2.38 8.91
N VAL A 87 -21.51 2.62 9.27
CA VAL A 87 -22.11 2.77 10.63
C VAL A 87 -23.60 2.32 10.58
N PRO A 88 -24.38 1.98 11.65
CA PRO A 88 -24.14 1.74 13.11
C PRO A 88 -24.39 0.26 13.53
N GLU A 89 -24.15 -0.23 14.77
CA GLU A 89 -24.56 0.30 16.08
C GLU A 89 -23.58 -0.07 17.22
N LYS A 90 -23.26 0.95 18.04
CA LYS A 90 -22.42 0.96 19.26
C LYS A 90 -21.60 -0.31 19.58
N PRO A 91 -20.27 -0.12 19.61
CA PRO A 91 -19.59 -0.02 20.89
C PRO A 91 -19.52 1.46 21.30
N VAL A 92 -19.82 1.74 22.57
CA VAL A 92 -19.44 3.03 23.17
C VAL A 92 -17.91 3.04 23.24
N PHE A 93 -17.26 3.65 22.25
CA PHE A 93 -15.87 4.06 22.36
C PHE A 93 -15.80 5.09 23.49
N ALA A 94 -15.55 4.62 24.71
CA ALA A 94 -15.24 5.48 25.84
C ALA A 94 -13.96 6.25 25.48
N PRO A 95 -14.02 7.58 25.31
CA PRO A 95 -12.86 8.36 24.91
C PRO A 95 -11.80 8.27 26.01
N ARG A 96 -10.68 7.61 25.72
CA ARG A 96 -9.54 7.50 26.66
C ARG A 96 -8.70 8.78 26.72
N ASN A 97 -8.91 9.71 25.79
CA ASN A 97 -8.29 11.03 25.82
C ASN A 97 -9.33 12.08 25.44
N MET A 98 -9.44 13.14 26.25
CA MET A 98 -10.34 14.26 26.01
C MET A 98 -9.54 15.56 25.90
N LYS A 99 -9.91 16.41 24.95
CA LYS A 99 -9.43 17.79 24.86
C LYS A 99 -10.56 18.75 25.24
N TYR A 100 -10.23 19.97 25.63
CA TYR A 100 -11.23 21.02 25.81
C TYR A 100 -11.40 21.82 24.51
N CYS A 101 -12.64 22.15 24.17
CA CYS A 101 -12.93 23.05 23.07
C CYS A 101 -12.38 24.45 23.39
N SER A 102 -11.53 25.00 22.52
CA SER A 102 -10.93 26.32 22.67
C SER A 102 -11.93 27.48 22.64
N ASN A 103 -13.17 27.25 22.17
CA ASN A 103 -14.22 28.27 22.08
C ASN A 103 -15.18 28.24 23.27
N CYS A 104 -15.75 27.07 23.61
CA CYS A 104 -16.77 26.96 24.67
C CYS A 104 -16.32 26.23 25.94
N GLY A 105 -15.07 25.75 26.01
CA GLY A 105 -14.54 25.03 27.18
C GLY A 105 -15.13 23.63 27.41
N ALA A 106 -16.04 23.14 26.55
CA ALA A 106 -16.60 21.80 26.68
C ALA A 106 -15.52 20.71 26.49
N SER A 107 -15.56 19.68 27.33
CA SER A 107 -14.77 18.45 27.14
C SER A 107 -15.29 17.70 25.91
N ILE A 108 -14.41 17.46 24.95
CA ILE A 108 -14.70 16.81 23.67
C ILE A 108 -13.66 15.72 23.39
N ASP A 109 -14.01 14.77 22.52
CA ASP A 109 -13.07 13.76 22.04
C ASP A 109 -11.86 14.43 21.36
N GLU A 110 -10.67 13.89 21.55
CA GLU A 110 -9.44 14.39 20.91
C GLU A 110 -9.52 14.35 19.37
N MET A 111 -10.27 13.39 18.81
CA MET A 111 -10.55 13.21 17.39
C MET A 111 -11.78 13.97 16.89
N ALA A 112 -12.45 14.77 17.74
CA ALA A 112 -13.57 15.60 17.29
C ALA A 112 -13.10 16.72 16.33
N GLU A 113 -13.58 16.68 15.08
CA GLU A 113 -13.41 17.74 14.06
C GLU A 113 -14.35 18.94 14.28
N ILE A 114 -15.49 18.71 14.93
CA ILE A 114 -16.50 19.73 15.23
C ILE A 114 -16.90 19.55 16.69
N CYS A 115 -16.93 20.64 17.46
CA CYS A 115 -17.41 20.60 18.84
C CYS A 115 -18.93 20.40 18.86
N PRO A 116 -19.46 19.31 19.45
CA PRO A 116 -20.91 19.06 19.51
C PRO A 116 -21.68 20.03 20.42
N GLN A 117 -20.99 20.90 21.17
CA GLN A 117 -21.61 21.89 22.07
C GLN A 117 -21.70 23.30 21.47
N CYS A 118 -20.79 23.69 20.56
CA CYS A 118 -20.81 25.04 19.97
C CYS A 118 -20.63 25.09 18.45
N GLY A 119 -20.50 23.95 17.77
CA GLY A 119 -20.35 23.88 16.31
C GLY A 119 -19.02 24.40 15.75
N VAL A 120 -18.11 24.90 16.58
CA VAL A 120 -16.78 25.33 16.10
C VAL A 120 -16.01 24.13 15.57
N ARG A 121 -15.35 24.28 14.41
CA ARG A 121 -14.39 23.31 13.91
C ARG A 121 -13.16 23.30 14.83
N VAL A 122 -12.75 22.11 15.25
CA VAL A 122 -11.59 21.88 16.10
C VAL A 122 -10.59 21.08 15.29
N MET A 123 -9.37 21.58 15.15
CA MET A 123 -8.35 20.88 14.35
C MET A 123 -8.08 19.50 14.95
N VAL A 124 -8.22 18.46 14.14
CA VAL A 124 -7.84 17.09 14.50
C VAL A 124 -6.35 16.89 14.23
N PRO A 125 -5.63 16.20 15.14
CA PRO A 125 -4.26 15.76 14.85
C PRO A 125 -4.32 14.70 13.74
N GLN A 126 -3.91 15.09 12.53
CA GLN A 126 -3.84 14.19 11.38
C GLN A 126 -2.79 13.10 11.63
N VAL A 127 -3.23 11.85 11.83
CA VAL A 127 -2.34 10.68 11.98
C VAL A 127 -1.78 10.30 10.60
N TYR A 128 -0.82 11.10 10.12
CA TYR A 128 -0.21 10.95 8.80
C TYR A 128 0.58 9.64 8.70
N ARG A 129 -0.03 8.59 8.13
CA ARG A 129 0.69 7.37 7.72
C ARG A 129 1.60 7.72 6.52
N GLN A 130 2.80 8.21 6.83
CA GLN A 130 3.83 8.62 5.87
C GLN A 130 4.04 7.54 4.79
N ALA A 131 3.72 7.86 3.54
CA ALA A 131 4.00 7.01 2.39
C ALA A 131 5.51 6.97 2.15
N LYS A 132 6.16 5.91 2.63
CA LYS A 132 7.62 5.73 2.55
C LYS A 132 8.02 5.41 1.11
N SER A 133 9.07 6.06 0.61
CA SER A 133 9.48 5.91 -0.79
C SER A 133 10.22 4.58 -1.02
N GLY A 134 9.65 3.72 -1.86
CA GLY A 134 10.21 2.40 -2.16
C GLY A 134 11.57 2.43 -2.87
N GLY A 135 11.87 3.50 -3.60
CA GLY A 135 13.21 3.73 -4.16
C GLY A 135 14.27 3.97 -3.08
N LEU A 136 13.96 4.78 -2.06
CA LEU A 136 14.87 5.04 -0.95
C LEU A 136 15.09 3.77 -0.12
N ALA A 137 14.04 2.98 0.12
CA ALA A 137 14.16 1.67 0.78
C ALA A 137 15.11 0.72 0.01
N ALA A 138 15.06 0.73 -1.33
CA ALA A 138 15.97 -0.06 -2.16
C ALA A 138 17.43 0.37 -2.01
N VAL A 139 17.71 1.68 -2.12
CA VAL A 139 19.06 2.24 -2.00
C VAL A 139 19.62 1.98 -0.60
N LEU A 140 18.83 2.16 0.46
CA LEU A 140 19.25 1.88 1.82
C LEU A 140 19.60 0.40 2.03
N SER A 141 18.80 -0.54 1.49
CA SER A 141 19.12 -1.98 1.50
C SER A 141 20.33 -2.36 0.64
N ALA A 142 20.67 -1.58 -0.38
CA ALA A 142 21.84 -1.81 -1.24
C ALA A 142 23.16 -1.30 -0.63
N ILE A 143 23.10 -0.32 0.29
CA ILE A 143 24.30 0.13 1.03
C ILE A 143 24.56 -0.79 2.23
N ILE A 144 23.51 -1.14 3.00
CA ILE A 144 23.62 -2.06 4.14
C ILE A 144 22.45 -3.06 4.11
N PRO A 145 22.71 -4.38 4.09
CA PRO A 145 21.67 -5.40 4.14
C PRO A 145 20.74 -5.24 5.33
N GLY A 146 19.44 -5.10 5.06
CA GLY A 146 18.40 -4.92 6.08
C GLY A 146 18.05 -3.45 6.42
N LEU A 147 18.83 -2.46 5.97
CA LEU A 147 18.57 -1.06 6.32
C LEU A 147 17.26 -0.52 5.69
N GLY A 148 16.90 -0.97 4.48
CA GLY A 148 15.60 -0.63 3.87
C GLY A 148 14.41 -1.23 4.62
N GLN A 149 14.56 -2.41 5.22
CA GLN A 149 13.53 -3.03 6.07
C GLN A 149 13.36 -2.25 7.38
N LEU A 150 14.46 -1.74 7.93
CA LEU A 150 14.46 -0.86 9.11
C LEU A 150 13.78 0.47 8.78
N TYR A 151 14.08 1.08 7.63
CA TYR A 151 13.39 2.28 7.13
C TYR A 151 11.89 2.08 7.01
N CYS A 152 11.44 0.92 6.48
CA CYS A 152 10.02 0.56 6.44
C CYS A 152 9.37 0.42 7.83
N GLY A 153 10.14 0.23 8.90
CA GLY A 153 9.66 0.02 10.28
C GLY A 153 9.53 -1.45 10.68
N ARG A 154 9.99 -2.38 9.83
CA ARG A 154 9.90 -3.84 10.05
C ARG A 154 11.19 -4.38 10.68
N GLY A 155 11.45 -3.93 11.92
CA GLY A 155 12.71 -4.18 12.65
C GLY A 155 13.13 -5.64 12.77
N MET A 156 12.21 -6.59 13.02
CA MET A 156 12.56 -8.02 13.09
C MET A 156 13.11 -8.57 11.76
N ARG A 157 12.58 -8.12 10.61
CA ARG A 157 13.09 -8.54 9.30
C ARG A 157 14.46 -7.93 9.02
N ALA A 158 14.66 -6.67 9.38
CA ALA A 158 15.96 -5.99 9.31
C ALA A 158 17.03 -6.74 10.12
N ALA A 159 16.71 -7.09 11.38
CA ALA A 159 17.61 -7.85 12.24
C ALA A 159 17.94 -9.24 11.66
N GLY A 160 16.96 -9.96 11.12
CA GLY A 160 17.17 -11.25 10.45
C GLY A 160 18.15 -11.16 9.28
N PHE A 161 17.99 -10.19 8.38
CA PHE A 161 18.94 -9.99 7.27
C PHE A 161 20.34 -9.56 7.74
N PHE A 162 20.42 -8.73 8.77
CA PHE A 162 21.70 -8.28 9.32
C PHE A 162 22.49 -9.43 9.98
N VAL A 163 21.82 -10.25 10.79
CA VAL A 163 22.42 -11.44 11.41
C VAL A 163 22.81 -12.49 10.37
N LEU A 164 21.98 -12.72 9.35
CA LEU A 164 22.31 -13.64 8.25
C LEU A 164 23.55 -13.17 7.48
N ASN A 165 23.64 -11.86 7.18
CA ASN A 165 24.80 -11.32 6.47
C ASN A 165 26.09 -11.41 7.31
N LEU A 166 26.02 -11.13 8.62
CA LEU A 166 27.13 -11.30 9.55
C LEU A 166 27.58 -12.77 9.66
N PHE A 167 26.64 -13.70 9.75
CA PHE A 167 26.92 -15.14 9.81
C PHE A 167 27.63 -15.63 8.54
N VAL A 168 27.15 -15.22 7.36
CA VAL A 168 27.79 -15.49 6.07
C VAL A 168 29.21 -14.91 6.00
N LEU A 169 29.42 -13.69 6.50
CA LEU A 169 30.74 -13.04 6.53
C LEU A 169 31.73 -13.80 7.42
N LEU A 170 31.25 -14.33 8.56
CA LEU A 170 32.05 -15.18 9.45
C LEU A 170 32.40 -16.51 8.80
N LEU A 171 31.45 -17.16 8.10
CA LEU A 171 31.73 -18.39 7.34
C LEU A 171 32.76 -18.14 6.23
N PHE A 172 32.66 -17.02 5.50
CA PHE A 172 33.61 -16.65 4.46
C PHE A 172 35.02 -16.42 5.02
N SER A 173 35.10 -15.77 6.19
CA SER A 173 36.36 -15.53 6.91
C SER A 173 36.99 -16.83 7.45
N GLY A 174 36.18 -17.81 7.85
CA GLY A 174 36.65 -19.16 8.21
C GLY A 174 37.12 -19.97 6.99
N ALA A 175 36.39 -19.88 5.88
CA ALA A 175 36.72 -20.56 4.63
C ALA A 175 37.99 -20.02 3.94
N SER A 176 38.43 -18.80 4.28
CA SER A 176 39.65 -18.19 3.71
C SER A 176 40.95 -18.90 4.13
N SER A 177 40.87 -19.88 5.03
CA SER A 177 42.00 -20.73 5.43
C SER A 177 42.21 -21.95 4.54
N GLU A 178 41.30 -22.23 3.61
CA GLU A 178 41.43 -23.29 2.61
C GLU A 178 42.02 -22.78 1.29
N SER A 179 42.49 -23.69 0.44
CA SER A 179 43.16 -23.34 -0.82
C SER A 179 42.18 -22.70 -1.83
N PRO A 180 42.58 -21.65 -2.58
CA PRO A 180 41.68 -20.81 -3.38
C PRO A 180 41.03 -21.49 -4.60
N ASN A 181 41.19 -22.81 -4.77
CA ASN A 181 40.60 -23.59 -5.86
C ASN A 181 39.53 -24.60 -5.37
N SER A 182 39.10 -24.54 -4.10
CA SER A 182 37.91 -25.28 -3.66
C SER A 182 36.65 -24.53 -4.14
N GLY A 183 36.05 -25.02 -5.23
CA GLY A 183 34.91 -24.35 -5.90
C GLY A 183 33.67 -24.13 -5.03
N GLY A 184 33.61 -24.68 -3.82
CA GLY A 184 32.60 -24.35 -2.82
C GLY A 184 32.60 -22.87 -2.41
N THR A 185 33.76 -22.20 -2.42
CA THR A 185 33.87 -20.76 -2.11
C THR A 185 33.19 -19.90 -3.18
N ASP A 186 33.37 -20.22 -4.46
CA ASP A 186 32.72 -19.55 -5.60
C ASP A 186 31.18 -19.69 -5.55
N PHE A 187 30.67 -20.89 -5.26
CA PHE A 187 29.23 -21.14 -5.14
C PHE A 187 28.60 -20.35 -3.98
N LEU A 188 29.31 -20.22 -2.86
CA LEU A 188 28.86 -19.38 -1.74
C LEU A 188 28.77 -17.90 -2.16
N PHE A 189 29.78 -17.37 -2.87
CA PHE A 189 29.78 -15.99 -3.33
C PHE A 189 28.59 -15.67 -4.27
N LEU A 190 28.28 -16.59 -5.20
CA LEU A 190 27.09 -16.47 -6.07
C LEU A 190 25.77 -16.50 -5.28
N LEU A 191 25.64 -17.40 -4.30
CA LEU A 191 24.46 -17.45 -3.42
C LEU A 191 24.29 -16.14 -2.63
N VAL A 192 25.38 -15.55 -2.14
CA VAL A 192 25.34 -14.26 -1.44
C VAL A 192 24.82 -13.15 -2.33
N ILE A 193 25.27 -13.06 -3.59
CA ILE A 193 24.78 -12.07 -4.56
C ILE A 193 23.28 -12.25 -4.82
N ILE A 194 22.82 -13.50 -5.01
CA ILE A 194 21.39 -13.80 -5.23
C ILE A 194 20.54 -13.36 -4.02
N VAL A 195 20.97 -13.67 -2.80
CA VAL A 195 20.30 -13.26 -1.55
C VAL A 195 20.33 -11.74 -1.38
N TRP A 196 21.41 -11.07 -1.78
CA TRP A 196 21.54 -9.61 -1.79
C TRP A 196 20.49 -8.95 -2.69
N ILE A 197 20.41 -9.39 -3.94
CA ILE A 197 19.43 -8.90 -4.92
C ILE A 197 18.00 -9.16 -4.41
N TRP A 198 17.76 -10.34 -3.84
CA TRP A 198 16.45 -10.69 -3.26
C TRP A 198 16.06 -9.78 -2.07
N ASN A 199 17.00 -9.43 -1.18
CA ASN A 199 16.76 -8.50 -0.07
C ASN A 199 16.39 -7.08 -0.57
N ILE A 200 17.05 -6.61 -1.63
CA ILE A 200 16.73 -5.32 -2.27
C ILE A 200 15.32 -5.35 -2.88
N LEU A 201 14.93 -6.45 -3.53
CA LEU A 201 13.59 -6.62 -4.11
C LEU A 201 12.50 -6.76 -3.03
N ASP A 202 12.74 -7.50 -1.94
CA ASP A 202 11.80 -7.58 -0.82
C ASP A 202 11.62 -6.21 -0.16
N ALA A 203 12.69 -5.45 0.07
CA ALA A 203 12.59 -4.10 0.63
C ALA A 203 11.73 -3.16 -0.25
N ARG A 204 11.84 -3.26 -1.58
CA ARG A 204 10.97 -2.54 -2.53
C ARG A 204 9.50 -2.96 -2.40
N LYS A 205 9.23 -4.27 -2.34
CA LYS A 205 7.87 -4.82 -2.21
C LYS A 205 7.22 -4.43 -0.87
N VAL A 206 7.99 -4.53 0.21
CA VAL A 206 7.62 -4.16 1.59
C VAL A 206 7.33 -2.66 1.72
N ALA A 207 8.06 -1.80 1.01
CA ALA A 207 7.83 -0.36 1.00
C ALA A 207 6.61 0.05 0.15
N ARG A 208 6.35 -0.64 -0.97
CA ARG A 208 5.15 -0.43 -1.80
C ARG A 208 3.88 -0.89 -1.08
N ASN A 209 3.96 -1.99 -0.34
CA ASN A 209 2.83 -2.60 0.38
C ASN A 209 3.08 -2.58 1.91
N PRO A 210 2.95 -1.42 2.56
CA PRO A 210 2.92 -1.35 4.02
C PRO A 210 1.63 -2.02 4.53
N GLN A 211 1.78 -2.98 5.46
CA GLN A 211 0.68 -3.52 6.26
C GLN A 211 0.64 -2.70 7.56
#